data_AF-A0A3P7ZEK3-F1
#
_entry.id   AF-A0A3P7ZEK3-F1
#
_cell.length_a   1.000
_cell.length_b   1.000
_cell.length_c   1.000
_cell.angle_alpha   90.00
_cell.angle_beta   90.00
_cell.angle_gamma   90.00
#
_symmetry.space_group_name_H-M   'P 1'
#
loop_
_entity.id
_entity.type
_entity.pdbx_description
1 polymer ?
#
loop_
_entity_poly.entity_id
_entity_poly.type
_entity_poly.pdbx_seq_one_letter_code
_entity_poly.pdbx_strand_id
1 'polypeptide(L)'
;MSKFISLIIFSNFLSFYFQDRYYACIRRVIICSLICVVLLIFRLSINGFQSPQFSPSDNLIISCPSTFLRIINYCYIYMFYIWLQLYPIHLCFDYSMGCVTLIESINDPRFLVSIVFIIGAITFITQLIKGYFEKQYRFN
;
A
#
# COMPACT_ATOMS: atom_id res chain seq x y z
N MET A 1 42.59 6.12 40.43
CA MET A 1 43.10 5.40 39.24
C MET A 1 42.28 4.18 38.84
N SER A 2 41.89 3.26 39.74
CA SER A 2 41.21 2.01 39.31
C SER A 2 39.84 2.19 38.64
N LYS A 3 39.04 3.20 39.05
CA LYS A 3 37.75 3.52 38.39
C LYS A 3 37.91 3.97 36.93
N PHE A 4 39.00 4.64 36.59
CA PHE A 4 39.27 5.12 35.23
C PHE A 4 39.67 3.96 34.31
N ILE A 5 40.48 3.03 34.82
CA ILE A 5 40.88 1.80 34.11
C ILE A 5 39.64 0.90 33.89
N SER A 6 38.78 0.77 34.90
CA SER A 6 37.50 0.04 34.78
C SER A 6 36.59 0.63 33.70
N LEU A 7 36.50 1.95 33.60
CA LEU A 7 35.68 2.64 32.59
C LEU A 7 36.19 2.38 31.17
N ILE A 8 37.50 2.42 30.97
CA ILE A 8 38.13 2.16 29.67
C ILE A 8 37.95 0.71 29.24
N ILE A 9 38.11 -0.24 30.16
CA ILE A 9 37.87 -1.66 29.88
C ILE A 9 36.40 -1.88 29.51
N PHE A 10 35.48 -1.24 30.23
CA PHE A 10 34.05 -1.32 29.93
C PHE A 10 33.71 -0.70 28.58
N SER A 11 34.25 0.47 28.23
CA SER A 11 33.97 1.12 26.94
C SER A 11 34.56 0.33 25.76
N ASN A 12 35.74 -0.26 25.92
CA ASN A 12 36.34 -1.13 24.90
C ASN A 12 35.55 -2.43 24.73
N PHE A 13 35.07 -3.02 25.83
CA PHE A 13 34.20 -4.20 25.77
C PHE A 13 32.87 -3.89 25.07
N LEU A 14 32.26 -2.76 25.39
CA LEU A 14 31.02 -2.31 24.76
C LEU A 14 31.22 -2.08 23.25
N SER A 15 32.31 -1.40 22.88
CA SER A 15 32.70 -1.15 21.49
C SER A 15 32.91 -2.45 20.71
N PHE A 16 33.65 -3.40 21.28
CA PHE A 16 33.84 -4.74 20.70
C PHE A 16 32.51 -5.49 20.52
N TYR A 17 31.65 -5.48 21.55
CA TYR A 17 30.33 -6.11 21.48
C TYR A 17 29.42 -5.50 20.40
N PHE A 18 29.42 -4.16 20.26
CA PHE A 18 28.68 -3.49 19.19
C PHE A 18 29.28 -3.76 17.81
N GLN A 19 30.61 -3.85 17.70
CA GLN A 19 31.31 -4.14 16.47
C GLN A 19 30.96 -5.55 15.92
N ASP A 20 30.92 -6.56 16.79
CA ASP A 20 30.52 -7.92 16.40
C ASP A 20 29.07 -7.98 15.92
N ARG A 21 28.16 -7.26 16.60
CA ARG A 21 26.75 -7.17 16.20
C ARG A 21 26.58 -6.44 14.87
N TYR A 22 27.37 -5.40 14.62
CA TYR A 22 27.40 -4.66 13.36
C TYR A 22 27.83 -5.55 12.19
N TYR A 23 28.95 -6.27 12.34
CA TYR A 23 29.41 -7.22 11.31
C TYR A 23 28.42 -8.37 11.09
N ALA A 24 27.79 -8.88 12.15
CA ALA A 24 26.75 -9.91 12.03
C ALA A 24 25.50 -9.39 11.27
N CYS A 25 25.11 -8.14 11.49
CA CYS A 25 24.01 -7.50 10.76
C CYS A 25 24.36 -7.36 9.27
N ILE A 26 25.52 -6.80 8.96
CA ILE A 26 25.99 -6.64 7.57
C ILE A 26 26.04 -7.99 6.87
N ARG A 27 26.61 -9.01 7.51
CA ARG A 27 26.68 -10.36 6.95
C ARG A 27 25.30 -10.91 6.63
N ARG A 28 24.31 -10.73 7.51
CA ARG A 28 22.93 -11.16 7.26
C ARG A 28 22.31 -10.40 6.09
N VAL A 29 22.48 -9.08 6.01
CA VAL A 29 21.97 -8.28 4.90
C VAL A 29 22.57 -8.74 3.57
N ILE A 30 23.89 -8.99 3.53
CA ILE A 30 24.57 -9.51 2.34
C ILE A 30 24.03 -10.89 1.95
N ILE A 31 23.88 -11.80 2.90
CA ILE A 31 23.35 -13.14 2.63
C ILE A 31 21.90 -13.04 2.11
N CYS A 32 21.04 -12.27 2.78
CA CYS A 32 19.66 -12.10 2.37
C CYS A 32 19.53 -11.43 1.00
N SER A 33 20.38 -10.44 0.69
CA SER A 33 20.37 -9.77 -0.62
C SER A 33 20.83 -10.71 -1.73
N LEU A 34 21.88 -11.50 -1.51
CA LEU A 34 22.34 -12.51 -2.47
C LEU A 34 21.27 -13.56 -2.72
N ILE A 35 20.64 -14.09 -1.67
CA ILE A 35 19.53 -15.04 -1.80
C ILE A 35 18.37 -14.40 -2.58
N CYS A 36 18.01 -13.16 -2.27
CA CYS A 36 16.96 -12.44 -2.97
C CYS A 36 17.27 -12.31 -4.48
N VAL A 37 18.50 -11.93 -4.84
CA VAL A 37 18.92 -11.83 -6.24
C VAL A 37 18.82 -13.19 -6.95
N VAL A 38 19.28 -14.27 -6.32
CA VAL A 38 19.17 -15.62 -6.89
C VAL A 38 17.71 -16.03 -7.10
N LEU A 39 16.86 -15.80 -6.11
CA LEU A 39 15.43 -16.09 -6.20
C LEU A 39 14.71 -15.24 -7.26
N LEU A 40 15.10 -13.97 -7.43
CA LEU A 40 14.57 -13.10 -8.47
C LEU A 40 14.98 -13.57 -9.86
N ILE A 41 16.25 -13.92 -10.07
CA ILE A 41 16.72 -14.47 -11.35
C ILE A 41 15.96 -15.76 -11.66
N PHE A 42 15.80 -16.66 -10.69
CA PHE A 42 15.03 -17.89 -10.84
C PHE A 42 13.55 -17.62 -11.15
N ARG A 43 12.93 -16.65 -10.47
CA ARG A 43 11.55 -16.26 -10.73
C ARG A 43 11.39 -15.70 -12.14
N LEU A 44 12.30 -14.84 -12.57
CA LEU A 44 12.27 -14.26 -13.91
C LEU A 44 12.54 -15.31 -14.99
N SER A 45 13.43 -16.27 -14.75
CA SER A 45 13.69 -17.35 -15.71
C SER A 45 12.48 -18.25 -15.93
N ILE A 46 11.73 -18.59 -14.87
CA ILE A 46 10.45 -19.30 -14.98
C ILE A 46 9.46 -18.51 -15.86
N ASN A 47 9.43 -17.18 -15.73
CA ASN A 47 8.55 -16.31 -16.52
C ASN A 47 9.16 -15.92 -17.89
N GLY A 48 10.25 -16.57 -18.32
CA GLY A 48 10.90 -16.31 -19.60
C GLY A 48 11.49 -14.91 -19.75
N PHE A 49 11.77 -14.21 -18.64
CA PHE A 49 12.18 -12.79 -18.59
C PHE A 49 11.21 -11.86 -19.34
N GLN A 50 9.94 -12.27 -19.50
CA GLN A 50 8.91 -11.46 -20.14
C GLN A 50 8.14 -10.65 -19.11
N SER A 51 7.63 -9.49 -19.53
CA SER A 51 6.66 -8.76 -18.74
C SER A 51 5.35 -9.55 -18.64
N PRO A 52 4.65 -9.52 -17.50
CA PRO A 52 3.32 -10.11 -17.39
C PRO A 52 2.40 -9.52 -18.47
N GLN A 53 1.70 -10.40 -19.19
CA GLN A 53 0.69 -10.00 -20.15
C GLN A 53 -0.63 -9.85 -19.42
N PHE A 54 -1.15 -8.62 -19.36
CA PHE A 54 -2.42 -8.35 -18.71
C PHE A 54 -3.56 -8.41 -19.71
N SER A 55 -4.56 -9.21 -19.38
CA SER A 55 -5.83 -9.26 -20.08
C SER A 55 -6.73 -8.10 -19.61
N PRO A 56 -7.67 -7.62 -20.44
CA PRO A 56 -8.68 -6.65 -20.00
C PRO A 56 -9.49 -7.15 -18.79
N SER A 57 -9.67 -8.46 -18.67
CA SER A 57 -10.32 -9.09 -17.53
C SER A 57 -9.55 -8.95 -16.21
N ASP A 58 -8.23 -8.76 -16.24
CA ASP A 58 -7.43 -8.58 -15.01
C ASP A 58 -7.68 -7.20 -14.37
N ASN A 59 -8.01 -6.19 -15.17
CA ASN A 59 -8.47 -4.90 -14.68
C ASN A 59 -9.47 -4.28 -15.66
N LEU A 60 -10.74 -4.62 -15.45
CA LEU A 60 -11.83 -4.16 -16.29
C LEU A 60 -11.93 -2.63 -16.32
N ILE A 61 -11.58 -1.93 -15.23
CA ILE A 61 -11.65 -0.47 -15.16
C ILE A 61 -10.68 0.16 -16.15
N ILE A 62 -9.44 -0.33 -16.26
CA ILE A 62 -8.45 0.21 -17.19
C ILE A 62 -8.95 0.10 -18.64
N SER A 63 -9.67 -0.98 -18.96
CA SER A 63 -10.22 -1.22 -20.29
C SER A 63 -11.36 -0.29 -20.68
N CYS A 64 -11.97 0.45 -19.73
CA CYS A 64 -13.04 1.39 -20.03
C CYS A 64 -12.52 2.59 -20.85
N PRO A 65 -13.15 2.94 -21.99
CA PRO A 65 -12.63 3.95 -22.91
C PRO A 65 -12.71 5.37 -22.35
N SER A 66 -13.70 5.68 -21.50
CA SER A 66 -13.86 7.03 -20.97
C SER A 66 -13.15 7.20 -19.62
N THR A 67 -12.25 8.19 -19.55
CA THR A 67 -11.53 8.51 -18.30
C THR A 67 -12.49 8.87 -17.17
N PHE A 68 -13.61 9.50 -17.50
CA PHE A 68 -14.64 9.84 -16.53
C PHE A 68 -15.25 8.59 -15.87
N LEU A 69 -15.71 7.61 -16.65
CA LEU A 69 -16.26 6.38 -16.08
C LEU A 69 -15.18 5.57 -15.35
N ARG A 70 -13.90 5.65 -15.75
CA ARG A 70 -12.81 5.04 -14.97
C ARG A 70 -12.73 5.58 -13.56
N ILE A 71 -12.75 6.90 -13.39
CA ILE A 71 -12.71 7.55 -12.07
C ILE A 71 -13.94 7.13 -11.24
N ILE A 72 -15.12 7.17 -11.85
CA ILE A 72 -16.36 6.78 -11.18
C ILE A 72 -16.31 5.32 -10.72
N ASN A 73 -15.85 4.41 -11.57
CA ASN A 73 -15.72 2.99 -11.22
C ASN A 73 -14.68 2.75 -10.12
N TYR A 74 -13.57 3.49 -10.10
CA TYR A 74 -12.63 3.40 -8.98
C TYR A 74 -13.28 3.85 -7.67
N CYS A 75 -14.00 4.98 -7.66
CA CYS A 75 -14.75 5.44 -6.49
C CYS A 75 -15.82 4.43 -6.05
N TYR A 76 -16.52 3.82 -6.99
CA TYR A 76 -17.49 2.76 -6.74
C TYR A 76 -16.85 1.55 -6.05
N ILE A 77 -15.67 1.10 -6.49
CA ILE A 77 -14.93 0.01 -5.82
C ILE A 77 -14.56 0.38 -4.39
N TYR A 78 -14.05 1.60 -4.14
CA TYR A 78 -13.72 2.01 -2.78
C TYR A 78 -14.95 1.99 -1.86
N MET A 79 -16.08 2.50 -2.35
CA MET A 79 -17.35 2.42 -1.63
C MET A 79 -17.77 0.98 -1.38
N PHE A 80 -17.65 0.10 -2.39
CA PHE A 80 -17.94 -1.33 -2.26
C PHE A 80 -17.06 -2.00 -1.20
N TYR A 81 -15.77 -1.66 -1.12
CA TYR A 81 -14.87 -2.20 -0.09
C TYR A 81 -15.21 -1.71 1.32
N ILE A 82 -15.60 -0.45 1.48
CA ILE A 82 -16.10 0.04 2.77
C ILE A 82 -17.37 -0.73 3.17
N TRP A 83 -18.28 -0.95 2.21
CA TRP A 83 -19.47 -1.76 2.46
C TRP A 83 -19.11 -3.20 2.84
N LEU A 84 -18.15 -3.82 2.16
CA LEU A 84 -17.68 -5.17 2.45
C LEU A 84 -17.03 -5.27 3.84
N GLN A 85 -16.35 -4.23 4.31
CA GLN A 85 -15.81 -4.17 5.67
C GLN A 85 -16.92 -4.16 6.74
N LEU A 86 -18.04 -3.51 6.46
CA LEU A 86 -19.21 -3.51 7.34
C LEU A 86 -20.00 -4.81 7.24
N TYR A 87 -20.06 -5.41 6.04
CA TYR A 87 -20.86 -6.58 5.74
C TYR A 87 -20.16 -7.54 4.74
N PRO A 88 -19.36 -8.49 5.25
CA PRO A 88 -18.49 -9.33 4.42
C PRO A 88 -19.23 -10.55 3.86
N ILE A 89 -20.15 -10.34 2.91
CA ILE A 89 -20.93 -11.45 2.31
C ILE A 89 -20.52 -11.78 0.88
N HIS A 90 -20.22 -10.77 0.06
CA HIS A 90 -19.87 -10.95 -1.35
C HIS A 90 -18.35 -10.86 -1.53
N LEU A 91 -17.62 -11.83 -0.96
CA LEU A 91 -16.17 -11.92 -1.14
C LEU A 91 -15.86 -12.41 -2.55
N CYS A 92 -15.06 -11.63 -3.27
CA CYS A 92 -14.52 -11.99 -4.58
C CYS A 92 -12.99 -12.02 -4.52
N PHE A 93 -12.37 -12.84 -5.38
CA PHE A 93 -10.93 -13.10 -5.37
C PHE A 93 -10.08 -11.87 -5.73
N ASP A 94 -10.64 -10.93 -6.50
CA ASP A 94 -10.24 -9.53 -6.67
C ASP A 94 -11.38 -8.85 -7.46
N TYR A 95 -11.35 -7.53 -7.70
CA TYR A 95 -12.35 -6.85 -8.56
C TYR A 95 -12.24 -7.19 -10.06
N SER A 96 -11.32 -8.08 -10.39
CA SER A 96 -11.04 -8.62 -11.72
C SER A 96 -12.07 -9.67 -12.15
N MET A 97 -11.91 -10.21 -13.36
CA MET A 97 -12.67 -11.35 -13.89
C MET A 97 -14.21 -11.18 -13.86
N GLY A 98 -14.69 -9.94 -13.87
CA GLY A 98 -16.12 -9.65 -13.86
C GLY A 98 -16.80 -9.87 -12.51
N CYS A 99 -16.03 -10.04 -11.43
CA CYS A 99 -16.55 -10.16 -10.07
C CYS A 99 -17.36 -8.94 -9.64
N VAL A 100 -16.95 -7.74 -10.11
CA VAL A 100 -17.69 -6.49 -9.92
C VAL A 100 -18.09 -5.97 -11.30
N THR A 101 -19.39 -5.76 -11.51
CA THR A 101 -19.90 -5.21 -12.78
C THR A 101 -19.59 -3.72 -12.86
N LEU A 102 -19.02 -3.28 -13.98
CA LEU A 102 -18.70 -1.88 -14.20
C LEU A 102 -19.95 -1.02 -14.39
N ILE A 103 -19.81 0.26 -14.06
CA ILE A 103 -20.73 1.33 -14.43
C ILE A 103 -20.34 1.80 -15.83
N GLU A 104 -21.15 1.45 -16.83
CA GLU A 104 -20.91 1.78 -18.24
C GLU A 104 -21.68 3.02 -18.71
N SER A 105 -22.67 3.47 -17.93
CA SER A 105 -23.53 4.60 -18.27
C SER A 105 -23.93 5.39 -17.03
N ILE A 106 -24.24 6.67 -17.25
CA ILE A 106 -24.74 7.60 -16.22
C ILE A 106 -26.15 7.21 -15.74
N ASN A 107 -26.88 6.46 -16.56
CA ASN A 107 -28.23 5.97 -16.21
C ASN A 107 -28.20 4.81 -15.21
N ASP A 108 -27.02 4.26 -14.91
CA ASP A 108 -26.87 3.24 -13.89
C ASP A 108 -27.12 3.87 -12.50
N PRO A 109 -28.02 3.31 -11.66
CA PRO A 109 -28.28 3.86 -10.33
C PRO A 109 -27.01 3.94 -9.47
N ARG A 110 -26.03 3.06 -9.69
CA ARG A 110 -24.75 3.04 -8.97
C ARG A 110 -23.88 4.27 -9.27
N PHE A 111 -24.09 4.91 -10.42
CA PHE A 111 -23.46 6.18 -10.75
C PHE A 111 -23.81 7.25 -9.70
N LEU A 112 -25.09 7.43 -9.40
CA LEU A 112 -25.56 8.42 -8.43
C LEU A 112 -25.01 8.15 -7.03
N VAL A 113 -25.01 6.89 -6.60
CA VAL A 113 -24.44 6.49 -5.29
C VAL A 113 -22.95 6.84 -5.23
N SER A 114 -22.20 6.58 -6.30
CA SER A 114 -20.78 6.90 -6.39
C SER A 114 -20.52 8.41 -6.31
N ILE A 115 -21.36 9.24 -6.95
CA ILE A 115 -21.26 10.71 -6.87
C ILE A 115 -21.53 11.20 -5.44
N VAL A 116 -22.57 10.70 -4.78
CA VAL A 116 -22.89 11.06 -3.40
C VAL A 116 -21.73 10.70 -2.46
N PHE A 117 -21.13 9.52 -2.65
CA PHE A 117 -19.96 9.10 -1.89
C PHE A 117 -18.76 10.03 -2.09
N ILE A 118 -18.46 10.42 -3.33
CA ILE A 118 -17.36 11.36 -3.63
C ILE A 118 -17.59 12.71 -2.95
N ILE A 119 -18.81 13.27 -3.05
CA ILE A 119 -19.14 14.54 -2.41
C ILE A 119 -19.00 14.43 -0.90
N GLY A 120 -19.52 13.36 -0.29
CA GLY A 120 -19.40 13.09 1.14
C GLY A 120 -17.94 12.95 1.61
N ALA A 121 -17.10 12.28 0.82
CA ALA A 121 -15.67 12.15 1.11
C ALA A 121 -14.97 13.51 1.06
N ILE A 122 -15.25 14.34 0.04
CA ILE A 122 -14.64 15.68 -0.09
C ILE A 122 -15.06 16.56 1.09
N THR A 123 -16.35 16.62 1.43
CA THR A 123 -16.82 17.45 2.55
C THR A 123 -16.21 16.98 3.87
N PHE A 124 -16.12 15.68 4.11
CA PHE A 124 -15.45 15.13 5.29
C PHE A 124 -13.98 15.52 5.36
N ILE A 125 -13.22 15.38 4.27
CA ILE A 125 -11.80 15.76 4.21
C ILE A 125 -11.62 17.26 4.45
N THR A 126 -12.44 18.12 3.83
CA THR A 126 -12.33 19.57 4.08
C THR A 126 -12.62 19.94 5.53
N GLN A 127 -13.57 19.27 6.18
CA GLN A 127 -13.85 19.47 7.61
C GLN A 127 -12.69 19.01 8.50
N LEU A 128 -12.07 17.86 8.18
CA LEU A 128 -10.90 17.37 8.90
C LEU A 128 -9.71 18.32 8.79
N ILE A 129 -9.43 18.81 7.57
CA ILE A 129 -8.35 19.77 7.33
C ILE A 129 -8.61 21.06 8.11
N LYS A 130 -9.83 21.60 8.03
CA LYS A 130 -10.21 22.80 8.78
C LYS A 130 -10.02 22.59 10.29
N GLY A 131 -10.49 21.47 10.84
CA GLY A 131 -10.33 21.13 12.25
C GLY A 131 -8.87 20.97 12.68
N TYR A 132 -8.01 20.42 11.81
CA TYR A 132 -6.57 20.33 12.05
C TYR A 132 -5.92 21.72 12.14
N PHE A 133 -6.20 22.62 11.18
CA PHE A 133 -5.66 23.97 11.19
C PHE A 133 -6.17 24.80 12.38
N GLU A 134 -7.47 24.77 12.68
CA GLU A 134 -8.02 25.49 13.84
C GLU A 134 -7.37 25.04 15.16
N LYS A 135 -7.09 23.75 15.31
CA LYS A 135 -6.36 23.23 16.47
C LYS A 135 -4.92 23.76 16.52
N GLN A 136 -4.22 23.80 15.38
CA GLN A 136 -2.84 24.31 15.31
C GLN A 136 -2.75 25.81 15.68
N TYR A 137 -3.69 26.64 15.20
CA TYR A 137 -3.73 28.07 15.54
C TYR A 137 -4.11 28.33 17.00
N ARG A 138 -4.75 27.39 17.70
CA ARG A 138 -5.12 27.54 19.12
C ARG A 138 -3.93 27.30 20.08
N PHE A 139 -2.87 26.62 19.62
CA PHE A 139 -1.70 26.26 20.43
C PHE A 139 -0.42 27.04 20.08
N ASN A 140 -0.52 27.98 19.13
CA ASN A 140 0.48 29.02 18.85
C ASN A 140 0.01 30.36 19.43
#